data_AF-A0A349CIX4-F1
#
_entry.id   AF-A0A349CIX4-F1
#
_cell.length_a   1.000
_cell.length_b   1.000
_cell.length_c   1.000
_cell.angle_alpha   90.00
_cell.angle_beta   90.00
_cell.angle_gamma   90.00
#
_symmetry.space_group_name_H-M   'P 1'
#
loop_
_entity.id
_entity.type
_entity.pdbx_description
1 polymer ?
#
loop_
_entity_poly.entity_id
_entity_poly.type
_entity_poly.pdbx_seq_one_letter_code
_entity_poly.pdbx_strand_id
1 'polypeptide(L)' 'MDIENLLRSVVQKEASDLHLRVFTPPVFRIDGDLIVQEEHNPLNIEDINHI' A
#
# COMPACT_ATOMS: atom_id res chain seq x y z
N MET A 1 9.15 -5.79 2.85
CA MET A 1 8.60 -4.48 2.42
C MET A 1 9.13 -3.37 3.34
N ASP A 2 9.21 -2.12 2.87
CA ASP A 2 9.46 -0.95 3.72
C ASP A 2 8.15 -0.16 3.91
N ILE A 3 7.51 -0.32 5.07
CA ILE A 3 6.23 0.31 5.38
C ILE A 3 6.33 1.82 5.55
N GLU A 4 7.47 2.33 6.03
CA GLU A 4 7.63 3.78 6.27
C GLU A 4 7.62 4.54 4.95
N ASN A 5 8.30 4.00 3.93
CA ASN A 5 8.27 4.58 2.59
C ASN A 5 6.87 4.55 1.98
N LEU A 6 6.11 3.47 2.20
CA LEU A 6 4.75 3.35 1.71
C LEU A 6 3.80 4.35 2.40
N LEU A 7 3.93 4.53 3.71
CA LEU A 7 3.18 5.54 4.48
C LEU A 7 3.55 6.96 4.07
N ARG A 8 4.82 7.25 3.75
CA ARG A 8 5.20 8.54 3.16
C ARG A 8 4.52 8.75 1.80
N SER A 9 4.46 7.72 0.96
CA SER A 9 3.77 7.80 -0.33
C SER A 9 2.26 8.03 -0.18
N VAL A 10 1.61 7.47 0.84
CA VAL A 10 0.20 7.74 1.15
C VAL A 10 -0.02 9.24 1.37
N VAL A 11 0.82 9.88 2.19
CA VAL A 11 0.74 11.33 2.46
C VAL A 11 1.07 12.14 1.19
N GLN A 12 2.11 11.77 0.46
CA GLN A 12 2.52 12.47 -0.76
C GLN A 12 1.48 12.41 -1.88
N LYS A 13 0.73 11.32 -1.98
CA LYS A 13 -0.34 11.12 -2.96
C LYS A 13 -1.72 11.52 -2.41
N GLU A 14 -1.78 12.15 -1.23
CA GLU A 14 -3.01 12.59 -0.56
C GLU A 14 -4.06 11.46 -0.38
N ALA A 15 -3.59 10.23 -0.22
CA ALA A 15 -4.44 9.08 0.03
C ALA A 15 -4.99 9.09 1.46
N SER A 16 -6.27 8.77 1.62
CA SER A 16 -6.92 8.66 2.92
C SER A 16 -6.58 7.35 3.63
N ASP A 17 -6.43 6.27 2.87
CA ASP A 17 -6.23 4.92 3.40
C ASP A 17 -5.15 4.16 2.61
N LEU A 18 -4.42 3.33 3.34
CA LEU A 18 -3.51 2.32 2.82
C LEU A 18 -4.10 0.93 3.07
N HIS A 19 -4.40 0.19 2.01
CA HIS A 19 -4.87 -1.17 2.07
C HIS A 19 -3.75 -2.15 1.73
N LEU A 20 -3.47 -3.08 2.65
CA LEU A 20 -2.46 -4.12 2.50
C LEU A 20 -3.13 -5.50 2.61
N ARG A 21 -2.88 -6.35 1.62
CA ARG A 21 -3.42 -7.72 1.56
C ARG A 21 -2.39 -8.64 0.93
N VAL A 22 -2.31 -9.86 1.44
CA VAL A 22 -1.46 -10.91 0.86
C VAL A 22 -1.84 -11.19 -0.60
N PHE A 23 -0.82 -11.45 -1.41
CA PHE A 23 -0.87 -11.75 -2.85
C PHE A 23 -1.42 -10.63 -3.74
N THR A 24 -1.47 -9.39 -3.26
CA THR A 24 -1.80 -8.20 -4.06
C THR A 24 -0.82 -7.08 -3.78
N PRO A 25 -0.56 -6.16 -4.73
CA PRO A 25 0.14 -4.92 -4.44
C PRO A 25 -0.62 -4.08 -3.40
N PRO A 26 0.04 -3.11 -2.73
CA PRO A 26 -0.64 -2.10 -1.94
C PRO A 26 -1.70 -1.36 -2.76
N VAL A 27 -2.79 -0.98 -2.10
CA VAL A 27 -3.87 -0.19 -2.71
C VAL A 27 -4.10 1.06 -1.89
N PHE A 28 -4.16 2.21 -2.55
CA PHE A 28 -4.43 3.48 -1.90
C PHE A 28 -5.89 3.87 -2.15
N ARG A 29 -6.54 4.47 -1.14
CA ARG A 29 -7.79 5.18 -1.36
C ARG A 29 -7.50 6.66 -1.59
N ILE A 30 -7.79 7.18 -2.78
CA ILE A 30 -7.59 8.59 -3.14
C ILE A 30 -8.94 9.11 -3.64
N ASP A 31 -9.46 10.18 -3.01
CA ASP A 31 -10.77 10.76 -3.33
C ASP A 31 -11.94 9.74 -3.37
N GLY A 32 -11.82 8.66 -2.59
CA GLY A 32 -12.80 7.57 -2.52
C GLY A 32 -12.51 6.39 -3.46
N ASP A 33 -11.66 6.57 -4.47
CA ASP A 33 -11.29 5.55 -5.44
C ASP A 33 -10.16 4.65 -4.93
N LEU A 34 -10.23 3.36 -5.26
CA LEU A 34 -9.20 2.38 -4.94
C LEU A 34 -8.20 2.27 -6.09
N ILE A 35 -6.97 2.73 -5.86
CA ILE A 35 -5.90 2.76 -6.86
C ILE A 35 -4.81 1.77 -6.48
N VAL A 36 -4.60 0.75 -7.31
CA VAL A 36 -3.53 -0.24 -7.14
C VAL A 36 -2.18 0.42 -7.42
N GLN A 37 -1.23 0.21 -6.52
CA GLN A 37 0.13 0.73 -6.67
C GLN A 37 0.98 -0.32 -7.41
N GLU A 38 0.77 -0.41 -8.73
CA GLU A 38 1.39 -1.40 -9.63
C GLU A 38 2.92 -1.32 -9.68
N GLU A 39 3.52 -0.23 -9.18
CA GLU A 39 4.98 -0.10 -9.01
C GLU A 39 5.55 -1.03 -7.92
N HIS A 40 4.70 -1.58 -7.06
CA HIS A 40 5.09 -2.50 -6.00
C HIS A 40 4.76 -3.96 -6.37
N ASN A 41 5.64 -4.87 -5.94
CA ASN A 41 5.35 -6.30 -6.04
C ASN A 41 4.16 -6.68 -5.14
N PRO A 42 3.41 -7.74 -5.49
CA PRO A 42 2.42 -8.32 -4.60
C PRO A 42 3.03 -8.69 -3.24
N LEU A 43 2.33 -8.34 -2.17
CA LEU A 43 2.78 -8.61 -0.81
C LEU A 43 2.73 -10.10 -0.52
N ASN A 44 3.73 -10.63 0.17
CA ASN A 44 3.67 -11.99 0.69
C ASN A 44 3.20 -12.00 2.16
N ILE A 45 3.11 -13.19 2.75
CA ILE A 45 2.67 -13.36 4.15
C ILE A 45 3.69 -12.76 5.13
N GLU A 46 4.99 -12.88 4.84
CA GLU A 46 6.06 -12.33 5.66
C GLU A 46 5.98 -10.81 5.70
N ASP A 47 5.76 -10.16 4.56
CA ASP A 47 5.59 -8.70 4.46
C ASP A 47 4.49 -8.19 5.39
N ILE A 48 3.38 -8.92 5.54
CA ILE A 48 2.23 -8.53 6.38
C ILE A 48 2.50 -8.78 7.87
N ASN A 49 3.22 -9.84 8.22
CA ASN A 49 3.50 -10.18 9.61
C ASN A 49 4.55 -9.27 10.27
N HIS A 50 5.30 -8.51 9.47
CA HIS A 50 6.38 -7.62 9.91
C HIS A 50 6.04 -6.14 9.80
N ILE A 51 4.74 -5.80 9.68
CA ILE A 51 4.20 -4.43 9.65
C ILE A 51 3.90 -3.95 11.06
#